data_AF-A0A0F0GN67-F1
#
_entry.id   AF-A0A0F0GN67-F1
#
_cell.length_a   1.000
_cell.length_b   1.000
_cell.length_c   1.000
_cell.angle_alpha   90.00
_cell.angle_beta   90.00
_cell.angle_gamma   90.00
#
_symmetry.space_group_name_H-M   'P 1'
#
loop_
_entity.id
_entity.type
_entity.pdbx_description
1 polymer ?
#
loop_
_entity_poly.entity_id
_entity_poly.type
_entity_poly.pdbx_seq_one_letter_code
_entity_poly.pdbx_strand_id
1 'polypeptide(L)' 'MAWVEQPYTDPLYQRCGLARAGLSALRAEHPDLNWHTLGGHLTESQAFWTVVGTGVPGGYQQRHLCSHVRPG' A
#
# COMPACT_ATOMS: atom_id res chain seq x y z
N MET A 1 -14.76 -4.45 -1.81
CA MET A 1 -13.61 -3.90 -1.05
C MET A 1 -12.42 -4.78 -1.37
N ALA A 2 -11.22 -4.21 -1.57
CA ALA A 2 -10.02 -4.99 -1.92
C ALA A 2 -8.80 -4.55 -1.10
N TRP A 3 -7.82 -5.44 -0.94
CA TRP A 3 -6.62 -5.17 -0.17
C TRP A 3 -5.35 -5.73 -0.82
N VAL A 4 -4.23 -5.07 -0.53
CA VAL A 4 -2.87 -5.55 -0.83
C VAL A 4 -2.11 -5.56 0.48
N GLU A 5 -1.53 -6.71 0.83
CA GLU A 5 -0.93 -6.93 2.15
C GLU A 5 0.60 -6.92 2.11
N GLN A 6 1.20 -7.72 1.21
CA GLN A 6 2.65 -7.92 1.14
C GLN A 6 3.13 -7.89 -0.31
N PRO A 7 3.26 -6.71 -0.94
CA PRO A 7 3.87 -6.62 -2.26
C PRO A 7 5.33 -7.07 -2.19
N TYR A 8 5.70 -8.02 -3.05
CA TYR A 8 7.04 -8.55 -3.15
C TYR A 8 7.64 -8.24 -4.52
N THR A 9 8.96 -8.04 -4.56
CA THR A 9 9.73 -7.87 -5.78
C THR A 9 11.07 -8.54 -5.57
N ASP A 10 11.50 -9.33 -6.54
CA ASP A 10 12.82 -9.97 -6.47
C ASP A 10 13.91 -8.93 -6.21
N PRO A 11 14.92 -9.25 -5.37
CA PRO A 11 15.95 -8.29 -4.95
C PRO A 11 16.60 -7.53 -6.10
N LEU A 12 16.79 -8.20 -7.24
CA LEU A 12 17.38 -7.64 -8.46
C LEU A 12 16.56 -6.48 -9.07
N TYR A 13 15.26 -6.41 -8.79
CA TYR A 13 14.36 -5.39 -9.33
C TYR A 13 13.79 -4.44 -8.26
N GLN A 14 14.29 -4.55 -7.03
CA GLN A 14 13.92 -3.61 -5.98
C GLN A 14 14.39 -2.19 -6.33
N ARG A 15 13.67 -1.18 -5.85
CA ARG A 15 13.94 0.25 -6.09
C ARG A 15 13.80 0.69 -7.57
N CYS A 16 13.31 -0.17 -8.46
CA CYS A 16 12.97 0.18 -9.84
C CYS A 16 11.55 0.76 -10.01
N GLY A 17 10.85 1.07 -8.91
CA GLY A 17 9.49 1.60 -8.95
C GLY A 17 8.38 0.58 -9.22
N LEU A 18 8.71 -0.72 -9.27
CA LEU A 18 7.74 -1.79 -9.60
C LEU A 18 6.54 -1.85 -8.67
N ALA A 19 6.73 -1.64 -7.36
CA ALA A 19 5.61 -1.62 -6.40
C ALA A 19 4.59 -0.51 -6.73
N ARG A 20 5.06 0.68 -7.14
CA ARG A 20 4.19 1.79 -7.55
C ARG A 20 3.50 1.49 -8.87
N ALA A 21 4.24 0.95 -9.85
CA ALA A 21 3.68 0.56 -11.14
C ALA A 21 2.57 -0.49 -10.99
N GLY A 22 2.83 -1.54 -10.20
CA GLY A 22 1.86 -2.58 -9.89
C GLY A 22 0.64 -2.04 -9.17
N LEU A 23 0.81 -1.21 -8.14
CA LEU A 23 -0.32 -0.59 -7.44
C LEU A 23 -1.16 0.29 -8.38
N SER A 24 -0.52 1.03 -9.28
CA SER A 24 -1.22 1.87 -10.26
C SER A 24 -2.03 1.05 -11.25
N ALA A 25 -1.44 -0.02 -11.82
CA ALA A 25 -2.12 -0.90 -12.77
C ALA A 25 -3.33 -1.59 -12.12
N LEU A 26 -3.12 -2.16 -10.94
CA LEU A 26 -4.15 -2.87 -10.17
C LEU A 26 -5.35 -1.98 -9.82
N ARG A 27 -5.14 -0.67 -9.64
CA ARG A 27 -6.25 0.27 -9.42
C ARG A 27 -6.93 0.72 -10.70
N ALA A 28 -6.17 0.84 -11.79
CA ALA A 28 -6.75 1.13 -13.11
C ALA A 28 -7.63 -0.02 -13.60
N GLU A 29 -7.25 -1.27 -13.31
CA GLU A 29 -8.01 -2.48 -13.66
C GLU A 29 -9.29 -2.67 -12.83
N HIS A 30 -9.37 -2.00 -11.68
CA HIS A 30 -10.45 -2.17 -10.71
C HIS A 30 -10.92 -0.81 -10.13
N PRO A 31 -11.45 0.09 -10.98
CA PRO A 31 -11.79 1.45 -10.59
C PRO A 31 -12.93 1.52 -9.55
N ASP A 32 -13.81 0.54 -9.51
CA ASP A 32 -15.00 0.54 -8.65
C ASP A 32 -14.73 -0.01 -7.24
N LEU A 33 -13.50 -0.47 -6.96
CA LEU A 33 -13.15 -1.03 -5.66
C LEU A 33 -12.61 0.06 -4.73
N ASN A 34 -13.14 0.09 -3.51
CA ASN A 34 -12.51 0.76 -2.40
C ASN A 34 -11.30 -0.06 -1.91
N TRP A 35 -10.12 0.54 -2.01
CA TRP A 35 -8.84 -0.09 -1.70
C TRP A 35 -8.38 0.19 -0.27
N HIS A 36 -7.86 -0.84 0.40
CA HIS A 36 -7.19 -0.70 1.69
C HIS A 36 -5.81 -1.37 1.68
N THR A 37 -4.80 -0.65 2.10
CA THR A 37 -3.44 -1.16 2.36
C THR A 37 -3.33 -1.61 3.83
N LEU A 38 -3.75 -2.84 4.12
CA LEU A 38 -3.73 -3.40 5.49
C LEU A 38 -2.29 -3.54 6.02
N GLY A 39 -1.34 -3.92 5.17
CA GLY A 39 0.09 -4.00 5.54
C GLY A 39 0.69 -2.65 5.94
N GLY A 40 0.02 -1.53 5.62
CA GLY A 40 0.46 -0.20 6.04
C GLY A 40 0.01 0.22 7.43
N HIS A 41 -0.64 -0.65 8.20
CA HIS A 41 -0.92 -0.38 9.62
C HIS A 41 0.31 -0.55 10.51
N LEU A 42 1.30 -1.32 10.06
CA LEU A 42 2.57 -1.45 10.76
C LEU A 42 3.38 -0.16 10.58
N THR A 43 3.83 0.41 11.69
CA THR A 43 4.64 1.65 11.69
C THR A 43 5.85 1.55 10.77
N GLU A 44 6.52 0.40 10.76
CA GLU A 44 7.66 0.10 9.88
C GLU A 44 7.34 0.15 8.38
N SER A 45 6.08 -0.10 8.01
CA SER A 45 5.63 -0.12 6.62
C SER A 45 5.14 1.25 6.13
N GLN A 46 4.99 2.24 7.01
CA GLN A 46 4.45 3.55 6.66
C GLN A 46 5.28 4.24 5.56
N ALA A 47 6.61 4.25 5.70
CA ALA A 47 7.49 4.87 4.72
C ALA A 47 7.37 4.23 3.34
N PHE A 48 7.28 2.90 3.28
CA PHE A 48 7.08 2.15 2.05
C PHE A 48 5.77 2.56 1.36
N TRP A 49 4.65 2.50 2.09
CA TRP A 49 3.34 2.78 1.51
C TRP A 49 3.13 4.24 1.13
N THR A 50 3.72 5.19 1.87
CA THR A 50 3.75 6.61 1.49
C THR A 50 4.41 6.80 0.11
N VAL A 51 5.56 6.17 -0.12
CA VAL A 51 6.28 6.28 -1.40
C VAL A 51 5.51 5.58 -2.52
N VAL A 52 5.04 4.36 -2.29
CA VAL A 52 4.32 3.56 -3.30
C VAL A 52 2.98 4.18 -3.68
N GLY A 53 2.28 4.78 -2.74
CA GLY A 53 0.99 5.43 -2.96
C GLY A 53 1.08 6.83 -3.60
N THR A 54 2.26 7.43 -3.67
CA THR A 54 2.44 8.78 -4.24
C THR A 54 1.94 8.81 -5.67
N GLY A 55 1.02 9.73 -5.99
CA GLY A 55 0.46 9.89 -7.34
C GLY A 55 -0.36 8.70 -7.86
N VAL A 56 -0.76 7.76 -7.00
CA VAL A 56 -1.67 6.67 -7.37
C VAL A 56 -3.07 6.99 -6.84
N PRO A 57 -4.12 7.07 -7.70
CA PRO A 57 -5.49 7.35 -7.28
C PRO A 57 -5.95 6.42 -6.15
N GLY A 58 -6.52 6.97 -5.07
CA GLY A 58 -6.92 6.20 -3.89
C GLY A 58 -5.76 5.68 -3.04
N GLY A 59 -4.61 6.40 -3.05
CA GLY A 59 -3.27 6.12 -2.47
C GLY A 59 -3.19 5.43 -1.11
N TYR A 60 -2.00 5.37 -0.51
CA TYR A 60 -1.91 4.98 0.88
C TYR A 60 -2.56 6.06 1.75
N GLN A 61 -3.59 5.69 2.51
CA GLN A 61 -4.13 6.51 3.58
C GLN A 61 -4.15 5.66 4.85
N GLN A 62 -3.24 5.98 5.78
CA GLN A 62 -3.25 5.36 7.10
C GLN A 62 -4.59 5.66 7.77
N ARG A 63 -5.30 4.62 8.20
CA ARG A 63 -6.46 4.80 9.08
C ARG A 63 -5.97 4.81 10.52
N HIS A 64 -6.66 5.57 11.37
CA HIS A 64 -6.42 5.49 12.81
C HIS A 64 -6.56 4.03 13.26
N LEU A 65 -5.56 3.55 14.01
CA LEU A 65 -5.65 2.26 14.66
C LEU A 65 -6.80 2.30 15.66
N CYS A 66 -7.55 1.20 15.77
CA CYS A 66 -8.56 1.07 16.83
C CYS A 66 -7.88 1.16 18.19
N SER A 67 -8.58 1.71 19.19
CA SER A 67 -8.07 1.87 20.56
C SER A 67 -7.59 0.57 21.23
N HIS A 68 -8.00 -0.59 20.72
CA HIS A 68 -7.55 -1.90 21.17
C HIS A 68 -6.12 -2.26 20.72
N VAL A 69 -5.60 -1.61 19.68
CA VAL A 69 -4.23 -1.80 19.20
C VAL A 69 -3.32 -0.89 20.03
N ARG A 70 -2.47 -1.48 20.88
CA ARG A 70 -1.39 -0.75 21.54
C ARG A 70 -0.25 -0.57 20.54
N PRO A 71 0.18 0.66 20.22
CA PRO A 71 1.42 0.85 19.48
C PRO A 71 2.57 0.27 20.32
N GLY A 72 3.30 -0.67 19.74
CA GLY A 72 4.54 -1.23 20.30
C GLY A 72 5.73 -0.33 20.00
#